data_AF-I0S931-F1
#
_entry.id   AF-I0S931-F1
#
_cell.length_a   1.000
_cell.length_b   1.000
_cell.length_c   1.000
_cell.angle_alpha   90.00
_cell.angle_beta   90.00
_cell.angle_gamma   90.00
#
_symmetry.space_group_name_H-M   'P 1'
#
loop_
_entity.id
_entity.type
_entity.pdbx_description
1 polymer ?
#
loop_
_entity_poly.entity_id
_entity_poly.type
_entity_poly.pdbx_seq_one_letter_code
_entity_poly.pdbx_strand_id
1 'polypeptide(L)'
;MKKTESAFFTVLKNLNYEGQSEGKNEGQNEGKNEGQKLKPKDRQERIIHIMKDTKNITALELSKLLFVSVSTIERDLKKLTDENMIEYVGSAKDGYWIVKK
;
A
#
# COMPACT_ATOMS: atom_id res chain seq x y z
N MET A 1 -39.63 -18.32 16.42
CA MET A 1 -38.28 -17.71 16.42
C MET A 1 -37.87 -17.43 14.99
N LYS A 2 -37.91 -16.16 14.54
CA LYS A 2 -37.37 -15.79 13.23
C LYS A 2 -35.91 -15.39 13.44
N LYS A 3 -34.98 -16.20 12.92
CA LYS A 3 -33.56 -15.82 12.84
C LYS A 3 -33.45 -14.72 11.79
N THR A 4 -32.97 -13.55 12.18
CA THR A 4 -32.49 -12.54 11.23
C THR A 4 -31.03 -12.87 10.94
N GLU A 5 -30.77 -13.45 9.78
CA GLU A 5 -29.42 -13.53 9.24
C GLU A 5 -28.99 -12.11 8.86
N SER A 6 -28.04 -11.56 9.62
CA SER A 6 -27.42 -10.28 9.28
C SER A 6 -26.41 -10.53 8.16
N ALA A 7 -26.86 -10.40 6.92
CA ALA A 7 -25.97 -10.36 5.78
C ALA A 7 -25.29 -8.98 5.73
N PHE A 8 -24.02 -8.93 6.14
CA PHE A 8 -23.18 -7.76 5.90
C PHE A 8 -22.57 -7.89 4.51
N PHE A 9 -23.04 -7.06 3.58
CA PHE A 9 -22.44 -6.92 2.27
C PHE A 9 -21.38 -5.82 2.36
N THR A 10 -20.11 -6.19 2.20
CA THR A 10 -19.05 -5.20 2.05
C THR A 10 -19.19 -4.56 0.68
N VAL A 11 -19.62 -3.29 0.63
CA VAL A 11 -19.50 -2.48 -0.58
C VAL A 11 -18.01 -2.28 -0.82
N LEU A 12 -17.43 -3.06 -1.73
CA LEU A 12 -16.14 -2.76 -2.36
C LEU A 12 -16.31 -1.44 -3.10
N LYS A 13 -15.99 -0.34 -2.41
CA LYS A 13 -15.77 0.93 -3.10
C LYS A 13 -14.60 0.68 -4.03
N ASN A 14 -14.84 0.79 -5.34
CA ASN A 14 -13.77 1.03 -6.29
C ASN A 14 -13.05 2.29 -5.81
N LEU A 15 -11.94 2.09 -5.10
CA LEU A 15 -10.95 3.13 -4.86
C LEU A 15 -10.27 3.37 -6.21
N ASN A 16 -10.97 4.08 -7.09
CA ASN A 16 -10.27 4.99 -7.98
C ASN A 16 -9.63 6.01 -7.05
N TYR A 17 -8.41 5.72 -6.61
CA TYR A 17 -7.58 6.63 -5.88
C TYR A 17 -7.44 7.86 -6.79
N GLU A 18 -8.24 8.90 -6.53
CA GLU A 18 -8.00 10.23 -7.09
C GLU A 18 -6.72 10.79 -6.43
N GLY A 19 -5.60 10.14 -6.68
CA GLY A 19 -4.31 10.80 -6.70
C GLY A 19 -4.26 11.55 -8.01
N GLN A 20 -4.56 12.85 -7.95
CA GLN A 20 -4.36 13.86 -8.99
C GLN A 20 -3.67 13.32 -10.25
N SER A 21 -4.48 13.03 -11.27
CA SER A 21 -4.01 12.87 -12.64
C SER A 21 -3.62 14.23 -13.21
N GLU A 22 -2.56 14.84 -12.69
CA GLU A 22 -1.90 15.98 -13.34
C GLU A 22 -0.39 15.85 -13.19
N GLY A 23 0.21 15.19 -14.19
CA GLY A 23 1.67 15.12 -14.32
C GLY A 23 2.13 13.83 -14.94
N LYS A 24 2.27 13.84 -16.27
CA LYS A 24 3.06 12.88 -17.04
C LYS A 24 4.28 12.42 -16.24
N ASN A 25 4.35 11.13 -15.92
CA ASN A 25 5.63 10.46 -15.66
C ASN A 25 5.89 9.45 -16.77
N GLU A 26 5.84 9.95 -18.01
CA GLU A 26 6.67 9.42 -19.08
C GLU A 26 8.11 9.85 -18.77
N GLY A 27 8.98 8.90 -18.49
CA GLY A 27 10.42 9.09 -18.53
C GLY A 27 11.16 9.09 -17.19
N GLN A 28 12.15 8.21 -17.10
CA GLN A 28 13.39 8.39 -16.33
C GLN A 28 13.32 8.23 -14.81
N ASN A 29 13.36 6.97 -14.37
CA ASN A 29 14.33 6.58 -13.34
C ASN A 29 15.11 5.34 -13.81
N GLU A 30 15.57 5.39 -15.05
CA GLU A 30 16.74 4.64 -15.50
C GLU A 30 17.99 5.46 -15.13
N GLY A 31 18.81 4.92 -14.24
CA GLY A 31 20.13 5.47 -13.91
C GLY A 31 20.26 5.96 -12.46
N LYS A 32 21.29 5.46 -11.77
CA LYS A 32 21.81 5.90 -10.45
C LYS A 32 21.32 5.17 -9.18
N ASN A 33 21.06 3.86 -9.24
CA ASN A 33 21.26 3.00 -8.07
C ASN A 33 21.66 1.60 -8.54
N GLU A 34 22.87 1.48 -9.09
CA GLU A 34 23.49 0.22 -9.50
C GLU A 34 24.12 -0.56 -8.32
N GLY A 35 23.86 -0.15 -7.08
CA GLY A 35 24.22 -0.91 -5.88
C GLY A 35 22.99 -1.52 -5.21
N GLN A 36 22.59 -2.71 -5.66
CA GLN A 36 21.58 -3.58 -5.02
C GLN A 36 20.17 -2.96 -4.87
N LYS A 37 19.42 -2.86 -5.98
CA LYS A 37 17.96 -2.71 -5.90
C LYS A 37 17.38 -3.86 -5.09
N LEU A 38 16.73 -3.57 -3.95
CA LEU A 38 15.97 -4.57 -3.19
C LEU A 38 15.04 -5.33 -4.15
N LYS A 39 15.08 -6.67 -4.09
CA LYS A 39 14.15 -7.47 -4.89
C LYS A 39 12.72 -7.11 -4.48
N PRO A 40 11.74 -7.15 -5.40
CA PRO A 40 10.36 -6.78 -5.08
C PRO A 40 9.81 -7.52 -3.85
N LYS A 41 10.12 -8.81 -3.72
CA LYS A 41 9.71 -9.64 -2.58
C LYS A 41 10.31 -9.14 -1.26
N ASP A 42 11.62 -8.95 -1.20
CA ASP A 42 12.32 -8.46 0.00
C ASP A 42 11.80 -7.08 0.42
N ARG A 43 11.49 -6.22 -0.57
CA ARG A 43 10.90 -4.90 -0.32
C ARG A 43 9.48 -5.00 0.24
N GLN A 44 8.65 -5.88 -0.31
CA GLN A 44 7.29 -6.16 0.17
C GLN A 44 7.29 -6.71 1.61
N GLU A 45 8.18 -7.66 1.91
CA GLU A 45 8.37 -8.18 3.26
C GLU A 45 8.78 -7.09 4.25
N ARG A 46 9.66 -6.17 3.82
CA ARG A 46 10.08 -5.04 4.66
C ARG A 46 8.96 -4.03 4.88
N ILE A 47 8.12 -3.76 3.88
CA ILE A 47 6.91 -2.94 4.04
C ILE A 47 6.00 -3.55 5.12
N ILE A 48 5.72 -4.86 5.04
CA ILE A 48 4.90 -5.55 6.03
C ILE A 48 5.51 -5.45 7.43
N HIS A 49 6.83 -5.62 7.55
CA HIS A 49 7.53 -5.50 8.83
C HIS A 49 7.36 -4.10 9.44
N ILE A 50 7.59 -3.05 8.65
CA ILE A 50 7.42 -1.66 9.09
C ILE A 50 5.97 -1.39 9.52
N MET A 51 4.98 -1.93 8.80
CA MET A 51 3.56 -1.75 9.14
C MET A 51 3.15 -2.44 10.44
N LYS A 52 3.84 -3.50 10.87
CA LYS A 52 3.61 -4.12 12.18
C LYS A 52 3.99 -3.18 13.32
N ASP A 53 5.03 -2.37 13.13
CA ASP A 53 5.51 -1.43 14.13
C ASP A 53 4.79 -0.07 14.05
N THR A 54 4.53 0.41 12.84
CA THR A 54 3.92 1.74 12.57
C THR A 54 2.73 1.62 11.62
N LYS A 55 1.54 1.43 12.19
CA LYS A 55 0.30 1.22 11.42
C LYS A 55 -0.14 2.42 10.59
N ASN A 56 0.22 3.65 10.95
CA ASN A 56 -0.18 4.89 10.27
C ASN A 56 0.87 5.37 9.25
N ILE A 57 1.81 4.51 8.85
CA ILE A 57 2.85 4.89 7.90
C ILE A 57 2.30 5.18 6.50
N THR A 58 2.80 6.24 5.89
CA THR A 58 2.41 6.70 4.55
C THR A 58 3.31 6.13 3.45
N ALA A 59 2.83 6.13 2.20
CA ALA A 59 3.63 5.72 1.05
C ALA A 59 4.90 6.58 0.88
N LEU A 60 4.82 7.88 1.20
CA LEU A 60 5.95 8.81 1.16
C LEU A 60 7.01 8.47 2.21
N GLU A 61 6.61 8.07 3.41
CA GLU A 61 7.56 7.66 4.46
C GLU A 61 8.24 6.34 4.10
N LEU A 62 7.46 5.36 3.61
CA LEU A 62 8.00 4.09 3.11
C LEU A 62 9.01 4.31 1.97
N SER A 63 8.74 5.25 1.07
CA SER A 63 9.64 5.53 -0.06
C SER A 63 11.00 6.05 0.42
N LYS A 64 10.99 6.91 1.46
CA LYS A 64 12.21 7.42 2.10
C LYS A 64 12.96 6.33 2.86
N LEU A 65 12.26 5.47 3.60
CA LEU A 65 12.86 4.37 4.38
C LEU A 65 13.49 3.28 3.51
N LEU A 66 12.89 3.03 2.34
CA LEU A 66 13.29 1.96 1.43
C LEU A 66 14.10 2.47 0.22
N PHE A 67 14.34 3.77 0.14
CA PHE A 67 15.09 4.45 -0.92
C PHE A 67 14.58 4.11 -2.33
N VAL A 68 13.26 4.11 -2.50
CA VAL A 68 12.58 3.88 -3.78
C VAL A 68 11.58 5.01 -4.07
N SER A 69 11.07 5.05 -5.31
CA SER A 69 10.03 6.02 -5.66
C SER A 69 8.70 5.71 -4.94
N VAL A 70 7.91 6.75 -4.68
CA VAL A 70 6.55 6.62 -4.12
C VAL A 70 5.70 5.69 -5.00
N SER A 71 5.77 5.84 -6.33
CA SER A 71 5.05 4.96 -7.27
C SER A 71 5.47 3.50 -7.19
N THR A 72 6.70 3.20 -6.74
CA THR A 72 7.12 1.81 -6.48
C THR A 72 6.46 1.27 -5.22
N ILE A 73 6.40 2.07 -4.16
CA ILE A 73 5.69 1.73 -2.93
C ILE A 73 4.20 1.52 -3.21
N GLU A 74 3.54 2.43 -3.92
CA GLU A 74 2.11 2.32 -4.25
C GLU A 74 1.80 1.02 -5.00
N ARG A 75 2.68 0.62 -5.93
CA ARG A 75 2.55 -0.63 -6.67
C ARG A 75 2.71 -1.86 -5.76
N ASP A 76 3.65 -1.81 -4.81
CA ASP A 76 3.84 -2.89 -3.83
C ASP A 76 2.67 -2.95 -2.83
N LEU A 77 2.17 -1.80 -2.34
CA LEU A 77 0.99 -1.70 -1.49
C LEU A 77 -0.25 -2.27 -2.17
N LYS A 78 -0.46 -1.93 -3.44
CA LYS A 78 -1.54 -2.51 -4.24
C LYS A 78 -1.43 -4.02 -4.30
N LYS A 79 -0.24 -4.56 -4.62
CA LYS A 79 -0.03 -6.00 -4.70
C LYS A 79 -0.28 -6.70 -3.35
N LEU A 80 0.23 -6.15 -2.25
CA LEU A 80 0.02 -6.68 -0.90
C LEU A 80 -1.46 -6.65 -0.49
N THR A 81 -2.20 -5.62 -0.92
CA THR A 81 -3.64 -5.53 -0.69
C THR A 81 -4.40 -6.54 -1.54
N ASP A 82 -4.06 -6.68 -2.83
CA ASP A 82 -4.66 -7.67 -3.74
C ASP A 82 -4.43 -9.11 -3.25
N GLU A 83 -3.26 -9.38 -2.66
CA GLU A 83 -2.89 -10.67 -2.03
C GLU A 83 -3.48 -10.85 -0.63
N ASN A 84 -4.31 -9.91 -0.15
CA ASN A 84 -4.90 -9.89 1.20
C ASN A 84 -3.88 -9.97 2.35
N MET A 85 -2.64 -9.51 2.13
CA MET A 85 -1.60 -9.46 3.17
C MET A 85 -1.72 -8.22 4.05
N ILE A 86 -2.26 -7.12 3.51
CA ILE A 86 -2.51 -5.87 4.24
C ILE A 86 -3.87 -5.28 3.87
N GLU A 87 -4.44 -4.47 4.76
CA GLU A 87 -5.69 -3.74 4.53
C GLU A 87 -5.59 -2.33 5.13
N TYR A 88 -6.05 -1.31 4.40
CA TYR A 88 -6.19 0.04 4.94
C TYR A 88 -7.57 0.23 5.57
N VAL A 89 -7.61 0.60 6.84
CA VAL A 89 -8.85 0.80 7.60
C VAL A 89 -8.94 2.23 8.12
N GLY A 90 -10.07 2.89 7.87
CA GLY A 90 -10.38 4.22 8.37
C GLY A 90 -10.55 5.27 7.27
N SER A 91 -10.46 6.54 7.65
CA SER A 91 -10.59 7.70 6.75
C SER A 91 -9.23 8.07 6.15
N ALA A 92 -9.20 8.90 5.11
CA ALA A 92 -7.94 9.41 4.56
C ALA A 92 -7.09 10.23 5.55
N LYS A 93 -7.70 10.72 6.65
CA LYS A 93 -7.02 11.53 7.68
C LYS A 93 -6.47 10.69 8.83
N ASP A 94 -7.24 9.70 9.29
CA ASP A 94 -6.95 8.94 10.51
C ASP A 94 -6.90 7.42 10.29
N GLY A 95 -6.84 7.00 9.03
CA GLY A 95 -6.76 5.58 8.67
C GLY A 95 -5.38 4.99 8.92
N TYR A 96 -5.35 3.67 9.04
CA TYR A 96 -4.17 2.90 9.36
C TYR A 96 -4.17 1.56 8.63
N TRP A 97 -2.97 1.01 8.41
CA TRP A 97 -2.76 -0.31 7.84
C TRP A 97 -2.89 -1.40 8.89
N ILE A 98 -3.51 -2.50 8.49
CA ILE A 98 -3.59 -3.75 9.24
C ILE A 98 -2.86 -4.81 8.44
N VAL A 99 -1.91 -5.50 9.05
CA VAL A 99 -1.29 -6.69 8.48
C VAL A 99 -2.16 -7.91 8.77
N LYS A 100 -2.62 -8.58 7.71
CA LYS A 100 -3.38 -9.84 7.80
C LYS A 100 -2.40 -11.00 7.94
N LYS A 101 -2.76 -12.00 8.75
CA LYS A 101 -1.95 -13.18 9.03
C LYS A 101 -2.36 -14.34 8.14
#